data_AF-A0A7Y2DBJ6-F1
#
_entry.id   AF-A0A7Y2DBJ6-F1
#
_cell.length_a   1.000
_cell.length_b   1.000
_cell.length_c   1.000
_cell.angle_alpha   90.00
_cell.angle_beta   90.00
_cell.angle_gamma   90.00
#
_symmetry.space_group_name_H-M   'P 1'
#
loop_
_entity.id
_entity.type
_entity.pdbx_description
1 polymer ?
#
loop_
_entity_poly.entity_id
_entity_poly.type
_entity_poly.pdbx_seq_one_letter_code
_entity_poly.pdbx_strand_id
1 'polypeptide(L)'
;MTALLSLIGALVVGGSDFAGGYAARQTSPFRVTVWVQAISLMGLVVGGLFVAAPSVRTTDIVAGLVGGAAATFSFAALYRSFSEGQISLLAPTAAISSGVLPVFVGLVRGESISLVNWVGVIVAFAAIALVSQSKAKLGEPD
;
A
#
# COMPACT_ATOMS: atom_id res chain seq x y z
N MET A 1 5.82 -21.22 5.78
CA MET A 1 6.64 -20.05 5.42
C MET A 1 5.78 -18.89 4.93
N THR A 2 4.99 -19.07 3.86
CA THR A 2 4.15 -18.00 3.28
C THR A 2 3.21 -17.32 4.27
N ALA A 3 2.45 -18.09 5.08
CA ALA A 3 1.53 -17.49 6.06
C ALA A 3 2.24 -16.62 7.12
N LEU A 4 3.42 -17.03 7.57
CA LEU A 4 4.22 -16.26 8.52
C LEU A 4 4.74 -14.96 7.89
N LEU A 5 5.24 -15.04 6.65
CA LEU A 5 5.67 -13.87 5.90
C LEU A 5 4.51 -12.90 5.62
N SER A 6 3.32 -13.43 5.29
CA SER A 6 2.11 -12.62 5.12
C SER A 6 1.69 -11.94 6.42
N LEU A 7 1.81 -12.61 7.58
CA LEU A 7 1.51 -12.02 8.87
C LEU A 7 2.51 -10.90 9.23
N ILE A 8 3.80 -11.14 9.03
CA ILE A 8 4.85 -10.13 9.25
C ILE A 8 4.61 -8.94 8.31
N GLY A 9 4.35 -9.20 7.03
CA GLY A 9 4.01 -8.17 6.05
C GLY A 9 2.79 -7.35 6.48
N ALA A 10 1.73 -8.01 6.96
CA ALA A 10 0.53 -7.32 7.45
C ALA A 10 0.83 -6.43 8.67
N LEU A 11 1.66 -6.89 9.61
CA LEU A 11 2.07 -6.09 10.77
C LEU A 11 2.92 -4.88 10.36
N VAL A 12 3.87 -5.07 9.45
CA VAL A 12 4.76 -4.00 8.98
C VAL A 12 3.97 -2.96 8.19
N VAL A 13 3.16 -3.40 7.21
CA VAL A 13 2.37 -2.49 6.37
C VAL A 13 1.31 -1.77 7.22
N GLY A 14 0.53 -2.51 8.02
CA GLY A 14 -0.49 -1.90 8.90
C GLY A 14 0.12 -0.94 9.93
N GLY A 15 1.25 -1.30 10.54
CA GLY A 15 1.99 -0.41 11.43
C GLY A 15 2.51 0.83 10.71
N SER A 16 2.99 0.69 9.49
CA SER A 16 3.49 1.82 8.68
C SER A 16 2.37 2.78 8.26
N ASP A 17 1.19 2.28 7.90
CA ASP A 17 0.04 3.11 7.53
C ASP A 17 -0.47 3.90 8.73
N PHE A 18 -0.52 3.25 9.91
CA PHE A 18 -0.88 3.92 11.15
C PHE A 18 0.13 5.00 11.53
N ALA A 19 1.42 4.67 11.55
CA ALA A 19 2.48 5.62 11.90
C ALA A 19 2.57 6.79 10.91
N GLY A 20 2.50 6.51 9.61
CA GLY A 20 2.51 7.51 8.55
C GLY A 20 1.28 8.42 8.61
N GLY A 21 0.09 7.84 8.80
CA GLY A 21 -1.15 8.61 8.97
C GLY A 21 -1.15 9.46 10.24
N TYR A 22 -0.64 8.93 11.36
CA TYR A 22 -0.48 9.69 12.59
C TYR A 22 0.49 10.86 12.41
N ALA A 23 1.64 10.64 11.79
CA ALA A 23 2.60 11.70 11.47
C ALA A 23 2.00 12.77 10.53
N ALA A 24 1.22 12.36 9.53
CA ALA A 24 0.55 13.25 8.58
C ALA A 24 -0.57 14.09 9.21
N ARG A 25 -1.08 13.71 10.38
CA ARG A 25 -2.00 14.53 11.18
C ARG A 25 -1.27 15.57 12.04
N GLN A 26 -0.07 15.23 12.50
CA GLN A 26 0.76 16.09 13.36
C GLN A 26 1.58 17.13 12.57
N THR A 27 1.70 16.95 11.26
CA THR A 27 2.60 17.72 10.39
C THR A 27 2.01 17.74 8.98
N SER A 28 2.47 18.66 8.11
CA SER A 28 2.09 18.66 6.70
C SER A 28 2.24 17.27 6.02
N PRO A 29 1.18 16.71 5.42
CA PRO A 29 1.22 15.43 4.71
C PRO A 29 2.32 15.35 3.65
N PHE A 30 2.54 16.44 2.92
CA PHE A 30 3.60 16.54 1.93
C PHE A 30 4.99 16.35 2.54
N ARG A 31 5.22 16.90 3.74
CA ARG A 31 6.51 16.76 4.44
C ARG A 31 6.74 15.31 4.84
N VAL A 32 5.69 14.60 5.27
CA VAL A 32 5.76 13.17 5.57
C VAL A 32 6.08 12.36 4.30
N THR A 33 5.40 12.64 3.19
CA THR A 33 5.69 11.98 1.90
C THR A 33 7.14 12.17 1.46
N VAL A 34 7.69 13.39 1.57
CA VAL A 34 9.09 13.67 1.21
C VAL A 34 10.05 12.81 2.04
N TRP A 35 9.83 12.71 3.35
CA TRP A 35 10.66 11.87 4.21
C TRP A 35 10.55 10.39 3.87
N VAL A 36 9.34 9.91 3.63
CA VAL A 36 9.10 8.51 3.21
C VAL A 36 9.82 8.22 1.89
N GLN A 37 9.70 9.09 0.89
CA GLN A 37 10.39 8.93 -0.39
C GLN A 37 11.91 9.03 -0.27
N ALA A 38 12.44 9.90 0.59
CA ALA A 38 13.88 9.97 0.84
C ALA A 38 14.41 8.66 1.44
N ILE A 39 13.69 8.09 2.41
CA ILE A 39 14.05 6.80 3.03
C ILE A 39 13.90 5.67 2.01
N SER A 40 12.84 5.65 1.20
CA SER A 40 12.66 4.68 0.13
C SER A 40 13.77 4.75 -0.92
N LEU A 41 14.21 5.95 -1.30
CA LEU A 41 15.31 6.15 -2.23
C LEU A 41 16.63 5.65 -1.62
N MET A 42 16.89 5.93 -0.35
CA MET A 42 18.04 5.39 0.37
C MET A 42 18.01 3.86 0.41
N GLY A 43 16.84 3.27 0.70
CA GLY A 43 16.63 1.83 0.66
C GLY A 43 16.87 1.23 -0.73
N LEU A 44 16.44 1.92 -1.79
CA LEU A 44 16.70 1.52 -3.17
C LEU A 44 18.20 1.55 -3.50
N VAL A 45 18.92 2.60 -3.11
CA VAL A 45 20.38 2.72 -3.31
C VAL A 45 21.11 1.60 -2.57
N VAL A 46 20.81 1.40 -1.29
CA VAL A 46 21.43 0.35 -0.47
C VAL A 46 21.10 -1.04 -1.02
N GLY A 47 19.84 -1.29 -1.37
CA GLY A 47 19.40 -2.56 -1.97
C GLY A 47 20.09 -2.84 -3.31
N GLY A 48 20.30 -1.80 -4.12
CA GLY A 48 21.04 -1.89 -5.38
C GLY A 48 22.48 -2.37 -5.22
N LEU A 49 23.13 -2.12 -4.07
CA LEU A 49 24.49 -2.61 -3.79
C LEU A 49 24.56 -4.14 -3.66
N PHE A 50 23.43 -4.79 -3.34
CA PHE A 50 23.36 -6.24 -3.15
C PHE A 50 22.81 -6.99 -4.37
N VAL A 51 22.32 -6.27 -5.39
CA VAL A 51 21.73 -6.87 -6.59
C VAL A 51 22.67 -6.66 -7.77
N ALA A 52 23.22 -7.76 -8.30
CA ALA A 52 24.00 -7.70 -9.52
C ALA A 52 23.10 -7.25 -10.69
N ALA A 53 23.43 -6.12 -11.31
CA ALA A 53 22.76 -5.60 -12.50
C ALA A 53 23.77 -5.55 -13.67
N PRO A 54 23.95 -6.66 -14.42
CA PRO A 54 24.96 -6.76 -15.48
C PRO A 54 24.74 -5.76 -16.62
N SER A 55 23.49 -5.32 -16.82
CA SER A 55 23.13 -4.30 -17.79
C SER A 55 21.92 -3.52 -17.29
N VAL A 56 21.96 -2.20 -17.39
CA VAL A 56 20.81 -1.32 -17.14
C VAL A 56 20.36 -0.75 -18.48
N ARG A 57 19.12 -1.01 -18.88
CA ARG A 57 18.55 -0.49 -20.13
C ARG A 57 17.80 0.81 -19.86
N THR A 58 17.66 1.64 -20.89
CA THR A 58 16.85 2.87 -20.82
C THR A 58 15.41 2.58 -20.40
N THR A 59 14.85 1.43 -20.80
CA THR A 59 13.51 0.99 -20.40
C THR A 59 13.40 0.79 -18.89
N ASP A 60 14.45 0.31 -18.23
CA ASP A 60 14.45 0.05 -16.79
C ASP A 60 14.46 1.37 -16.02
N ILE A 61 15.25 2.34 -16.51
CA ILE A 61 15.31 3.70 -15.94
C ILE A 61 13.97 4.41 -16.12
N VAL A 62 13.39 4.38 -17.31
CA VAL A 62 12.09 5.02 -17.58
C VAL A 62 10.98 4.37 -16.75
N ALA A 63 10.93 3.04 -16.68
CA ALA A 63 9.96 2.33 -15.84
C ALA A 63 10.13 2.68 -14.35
N GLY A 64 11.36 2.76 -13.87
CA GLY A 64 11.66 3.18 -12.50
C GLY A 64 11.24 4.63 -12.20
N LEU A 65 11.50 5.56 -13.12
CA LEU A 65 11.08 6.96 -12.99
C LEU A 65 9.56 7.10 -12.97
N VAL A 66 8.86 6.45 -13.90
CA VAL A 66 7.40 6.49 -13.96
C VAL A 66 6.79 5.83 -12.72
N GLY A 67 7.31 4.65 -12.32
CA GLY A 67 6.88 3.96 -11.11
C GLY A 67 7.11 4.78 -9.84
N GLY A 68 8.27 5.41 -9.71
CA GLY A 68 8.61 6.27 -8.58
C GLY A 68 7.76 7.54 -8.51
N ALA A 69 7.51 8.19 -9.65
CA ALA A 69 6.64 9.37 -9.71
C ALA A 69 5.18 9.01 -9.36
N ALA A 70 4.66 7.90 -9.91
CA ALA A 70 3.34 7.40 -9.58
C ALA A 70 3.22 7.07 -8.08
N ALA A 71 4.20 6.34 -7.53
CA ALA A 71 4.22 6.01 -6.10
C ALA A 71 4.25 7.26 -5.20
N THR A 72 5.07 8.26 -5.55
CA THR A 72 5.15 9.53 -4.80
C THR A 72 3.80 10.25 -4.78
N PHE A 73 3.14 10.34 -5.94
CA PHE A 73 1.81 10.94 -6.04
C PHE A 73 0.77 10.16 -5.22
N SER A 74 0.80 8.83 -5.31
CA SER A 74 -0.08 7.96 -4.51
C SER A 74 0.11 8.17 -3.01
N PHE A 75 1.35 8.23 -2.50
CA PHE A 75 1.61 8.48 -1.09
C PHE A 75 1.20 9.88 -0.64
N ALA A 76 1.41 10.90 -1.47
CA ALA A 76 0.96 12.27 -1.17
C ALA A 76 -0.57 12.33 -1.03
N ALA A 77 -1.30 11.71 -1.97
CA ALA A 77 -2.75 11.61 -1.91
C ALA A 77 -3.21 10.81 -0.67
N LEU A 78 -2.58 9.66 -0.40
CA LEU A 78 -2.91 8.78 0.73
C LEU A 78 -2.74 9.49 2.08
N TYR A 79 -1.57 10.08 2.33
CA TYR A 79 -1.31 10.77 3.59
C TYR A 79 -2.15 12.02 3.76
N ARG A 80 -2.47 12.72 2.67
CA ARG A 80 -3.46 13.80 2.71
C ARG A 80 -4.82 13.28 3.16
N SER A 81 -5.30 12.19 2.55
CA SER A 81 -6.56 11.57 2.97
C SER A 81 -6.51 11.12 4.44
N PHE A 82 -5.41 10.53 4.92
CA PHE A 82 -5.27 10.13 6.32
C PHE A 82 -5.27 11.31 7.30
N SER A 83 -4.77 12.46 6.87
CA SER A 83 -4.78 13.69 7.66
C SER A 83 -6.17 14.31 7.79
N GLU A 84 -6.99 14.21 6.74
CA GLU A 84 -8.33 14.81 6.66
C GLU A 84 -9.45 13.84 7.08
N GLY A 85 -9.23 12.53 6.99
CA GLY A 85 -10.24 11.50 7.22
C GLY A 85 -9.84 10.46 8.27
N GLN A 86 -10.67 9.42 8.43
CA GLN A 86 -10.44 8.36 9.41
C GLN A 86 -9.47 7.30 8.88
N ILE A 87 -8.28 7.18 9.49
CA ILE A 87 -7.25 6.19 9.11
C ILE A 87 -7.82 4.75 9.12
N SER A 88 -8.70 4.42 10.08
CA SER A 88 -9.33 3.11 10.20
C SER A 88 -10.21 2.71 9.01
N LEU A 89 -10.66 3.68 8.19
CA LEU A 89 -11.45 3.43 6.99
C LEU A 89 -10.59 3.52 5.73
N LEU A 90 -9.71 4.53 5.69
CA LEU A 90 -8.91 4.85 4.51
C LEU A 90 -7.78 3.84 4.26
N ALA A 91 -7.14 3.30 5.32
CA ALA A 91 -6.08 2.32 5.13
C ALA A 91 -6.60 1.00 4.53
N PRO A 92 -7.70 0.39 5.03
CA PRO A 92 -8.27 -0.80 4.38
C PRO A 92 -8.77 -0.56 2.95
N THR A 93 -9.33 0.61 2.64
CA THR A 93 -9.77 0.93 1.27
C THR A 93 -8.59 1.10 0.32
N ALA A 94 -7.53 1.80 0.74
CA ALA A 94 -6.30 1.92 -0.04
C ALA A 94 -5.62 0.56 -0.29
N ALA A 95 -5.62 -0.33 0.71
CA ALA A 95 -5.11 -1.70 0.58
C ALA A 95 -5.89 -2.50 -0.47
N ILE A 96 -7.23 -2.38 -0.51
CA ILE A 96 -8.04 -2.99 -1.58
C ILE A 96 -7.67 -2.42 -2.94
N SER A 97 -7.67 -1.09 -3.08
CA SER A 97 -7.42 -0.43 -4.36
C SER A 97 -6.06 -0.80 -4.94
N SER A 98 -5.04 -0.94 -4.10
CA SER A 98 -3.70 -1.37 -4.50
C SER A 98 -3.59 -2.88 -4.75
N GLY A 99 -4.35 -3.71 -4.03
CA GLY A 99 -4.35 -5.17 -4.20
C GLY A 99 -5.08 -5.68 -5.44
N VAL A 100 -6.13 -4.97 -5.92
CA VAL A 100 -6.92 -5.40 -7.08
C VAL A 100 -6.10 -5.42 -8.37
N LEU A 101 -5.22 -4.43 -8.58
CA LEU A 101 -4.49 -4.30 -9.84
C LEU A 101 -3.52 -5.47 -10.10
N PRO A 102 -2.66 -5.90 -9.17
CA PRO A 102 -1.81 -7.08 -9.35
C PRO A 102 -2.59 -8.36 -9.59
N VAL A 103 -3.71 -8.57 -8.87
CA VAL A 103 -4.57 -9.76 -9.06
C VAL A 103 -5.16 -9.78 -10.47
N PHE A 104 -5.68 -8.65 -10.93
CA PHE A 104 -6.23 -8.52 -12.28
C PHE A 104 -5.16 -8.76 -13.36
N VAL A 105 -3.97 -8.17 -13.19
CA VAL A 105 -2.84 -8.38 -14.11
C VAL A 105 -2.41 -9.85 -14.16
N GLY A 106 -2.35 -10.53 -13.01
CA GLY A 106 -2.03 -11.97 -12.95
C GLY A 106 -3.06 -12.82 -13.71
N LEU A 107 -4.35 -12.55 -13.51
CA LEU A 107 -5.44 -13.24 -14.22
C LEU A 107 -5.37 -13.03 -15.74
N VAL A 108 -5.14 -11.79 -16.19
CA VAL A 108 -4.98 -11.47 -17.62
C VAL A 108 -3.75 -12.17 -18.22
N ARG A 109 -2.70 -12.38 -17.42
CA ARG A 109 -1.50 -13.14 -17.82
C ARG A 109 -1.69 -14.65 -17.78
N GLY A 110 -2.87 -15.14 -17.40
CA GLY A 110 -3.22 -16.57 -17.37
C GLY A 110 -2.85 -17.28 -16.08
N GLU A 111 -2.53 -16.55 -15.00
CA GLU A 111 -2.32 -17.16 -13.68
C GLU A 111 -3.63 -17.75 -13.15
N SER A 112 -3.58 -19.01 -12.68
CA SER A 112 -4.73 -19.69 -12.10
C SER A 112 -4.77 -19.51 -10.58
N ILE A 113 -5.88 -18.97 -10.08
CA ILE A 113 -6.12 -18.83 -8.65
C ILE A 113 -6.83 -20.09 -8.16
N SER A 114 -6.23 -20.77 -7.19
CA SER A 114 -6.86 -21.95 -6.56
C SER A 114 -8.17 -21.57 -5.87
N LEU A 115 -9.09 -22.53 -5.74
CA LEU A 115 -10.38 -22.30 -5.09
C LEU A 115 -10.22 -21.81 -3.63
N VAL A 116 -9.21 -22.30 -2.92
CA VAL A 116 -8.87 -21.87 -1.55
C VAL A 116 -8.42 -20.41 -1.53
N ASN A 117 -7.61 -19.97 -2.51
CA ASN A 117 -7.17 -18.57 -2.59
C ASN A 117 -8.35 -17.64 -2.90
N TRP A 118 -9.29 -18.07 -3.74
CA TRP A 118 -10.53 -17.32 -3.98
C TRP A 118 -11.36 -17.13 -2.72
N VAL A 119 -11.50 -18.17 -1.90
CA VAL A 119 -12.17 -18.05 -0.60
C VAL A 119 -11.44 -17.05 0.29
N GLY A 120 -10.11 -17.13 0.37
CA GLY A 120 -9.30 -16.18 1.14
C GLY A 120 -9.48 -14.73 0.69
N VAL A 121 -9.53 -14.49 -0.63
CA VAL A 121 -9.80 -13.17 -1.21
C VAL A 121 -11.18 -12.68 -0.78
N ILE A 122 -12.23 -13.47 -0.97
CA ILE A 122 -13.61 -13.10 -0.60
C ILE A 122 -13.71 -12.77 0.90
N VAL A 123 -13.10 -13.60 1.75
CA VAL A 123 -13.08 -13.38 3.20
C VAL A 123 -12.34 -12.08 3.56
N ALA A 124 -11.20 -11.80 2.92
CA ALA A 124 -10.46 -10.56 3.14
C ALA A 124 -11.29 -9.32 2.74
N PHE A 125 -11.95 -9.35 1.58
CA PHE A 125 -12.85 -8.28 1.14
C PHE A 125 -14.02 -8.08 2.10
N ALA A 126 -14.65 -9.16 2.55
CA ALA A 126 -15.74 -9.10 3.52
C ALA A 126 -15.30 -8.51 4.86
N ALA A 127 -14.13 -8.93 5.37
CA ALA A 127 -13.56 -8.39 6.60
C ALA A 127 -13.32 -6.88 6.49
N ILE A 128 -12.76 -6.42 5.37
CA ILE A 128 -12.52 -4.99 5.12
C ILE A 128 -13.85 -4.21 5.04
N ALA A 129 -14.86 -4.76 4.35
CA ALA A 129 -16.18 -4.14 4.28
C ALA A 129 -16.84 -4.01 5.66
N LEU A 130 -16.73 -5.05 6.51
CA LEU A 130 -17.26 -5.04 7.88
C LEU A 130 -16.55 -4.00 8.75
N VAL A 131 -15.22 -3.96 8.71
CA VAL A 131 -14.41 -2.96 9.45
C VAL A 131 -14.79 -1.54 9.00
N SER A 132 -14.96 -1.35 7.70
CA SER A 132 -15.34 -0.06 7.10
C SER A 132 -16.73 0.42 7.53
N GLN A 133 -17.70 -0.50 7.70
CA GLN A 133 -19.08 -0.17 8.08
C GLN A 133 -19.26 0.08 9.58
N SER A 134 -18.46 -0.56 10.43
CA SER A 134 -18.64 -0.54 11.90
C SER A 134 -18.62 0.87 12.54
N LYS A 135 -18.06 1.86 11.86
CA LYS A 135 -17.96 3.25 12.35
C LYS A 135 -18.85 4.26 11.61
N ALA A 136 -19.47 3.89 10.49
CA ALA A 136 -20.49 4.72 9.83
C ALA A 136 -21.73 4.92 10.73
N LYS A 137 -21.94 4.03 11.70
CA LYS A 137 -23.03 4.11 12.70
C LYS A 137 -22.75 5.01 13.93
N LEU A 138 -21.60 5.69 13.99
CA LEU A 138 -21.27 6.59 15.12
C LEU A 138 -21.44 8.08 14.78
N GLY A 139 -22.12 8.38 13.67
CA GLY A 139 -22.38 9.73 13.17
C GLY A 139 -23.86 10.02 12.94
N GLU A 140 -24.76 9.47 13.76
CA GLU A 140 -26.12 9.99 13.89
C GLU A 140 -26.10 11.09 14.97
N PRO A 141 -26.28 12.37 14.61
CA PRO A 141 -26.80 13.36 15.53
C PRO A 141 -28.33 13.19 15.63
N ASP A 142 -28.84 13.13 16.86
CA ASP A 142 -30.25 13.44 17.16
C ASP A 142 -30.61 14.87 16.68
#